data_AF-A0A388RR77-F1
#
_entry.id   AF-A0A388RR77-F1
#
_cell.length_a   1.000
_cell.length_b   1.000
_cell.length_c   1.000
_cell.angle_alpha   90.00
_cell.angle_beta   90.00
_cell.angle_gamma   90.00
#
_symmetry.space_group_name_H-M   'P 1'
#
loop_
_entity.id
_entity.type
_entity.pdbx_description
1 polymer ?
#
loop_
_entity_poly.entity_id
_entity_poly.type
_entity_poly.pdbx_seq_one_letter_code
_entity_poly.pdbx_strand_id
1 'polypeptide(L)'
;MATMSEHHATSTNASRVQAALQDVERRWNAAALTWNADALAALYAPEALFFGGRPGHAVGRAAILGYFASYAGTLRSASMSLVDQTLVELGADTLLAQGHANFRFVLADGRETASALRTTWVLVRRLGVWQILQHHFSPTPEAPPIQ
;
A
#
# COMPACT_ATOMS: atom_id res chain seq x y z
N MET A 1 -18.74 35.92 0.01
CA MET A 1 -17.46 35.62 -0.69
C MET A 1 -16.65 34.48 -0.06
N ALA A 2 -16.98 33.96 1.14
CA ALA A 2 -16.21 32.86 1.78
C ALA A 2 -16.44 31.47 1.14
N THR A 3 -17.63 31.21 0.58
CA THR A 3 -18.05 29.86 0.15
C THR A 3 -17.31 29.31 -1.08
N MET A 4 -16.99 30.14 -2.08
CA MET A 4 -16.31 29.66 -3.30
C MET A 4 -14.83 29.30 -3.07
N SER A 5 -14.15 30.01 -2.17
CA SER A 5 -12.72 29.78 -1.88
C SER A 5 -12.49 28.50 -1.08
N GLU A 6 -13.39 28.19 -0.12
CA GLU A 6 -13.31 26.98 0.71
C GLU A 6 -13.62 25.71 -0.09
N HIS A 7 -14.62 25.75 -0.98
CA HIS A 7 -14.93 24.62 -1.86
C HIS A 7 -13.81 24.33 -2.87
N HIS A 8 -13.17 25.36 -3.42
CA HIS A 8 -12.06 25.19 -4.36
C HIS A 8 -10.80 24.61 -3.69
N ALA A 9 -10.46 25.08 -2.48
CA ALA A 9 -9.33 24.56 -1.71
C ALA A 9 -9.55 23.09 -1.30
N THR A 10 -10.77 22.74 -0.88
CA THR A 10 -11.13 21.36 -0.50
C THR A 10 -11.06 20.41 -1.69
N SER A 11 -11.56 20.82 -2.86
CA SER A 11 -11.50 20.04 -4.11
C SER A 11 -10.06 19.81 -4.59
N THR A 12 -9.21 20.83 -4.52
CA THR A 12 -7.80 20.75 -4.93
C THR A 12 -6.98 19.87 -3.99
N ASN A 13 -7.30 19.87 -2.70
CA ASN A 13 -6.58 19.04 -1.75
C ASN A 13 -6.99 17.56 -1.85
N ALA A 14 -8.29 17.29 -2.02
CA ALA A 14 -8.81 15.95 -2.29
C ALA A 14 -8.16 15.31 -3.54
N SER A 15 -7.99 16.09 -4.62
CA SER A 15 -7.32 15.59 -5.82
C SER A 15 -5.82 15.30 -5.61
N ARG A 16 -5.13 16.12 -4.80
CA ARG A 16 -3.73 15.92 -4.44
C ARG A 16 -3.49 14.63 -3.67
N VAL A 17 -4.29 14.36 -2.63
CA VAL A 17 -4.12 13.15 -1.80
C VAL A 17 -4.46 11.88 -2.58
N GLN A 18 -5.49 11.96 -3.44
CA GLN A 18 -5.84 10.86 -4.33
C GLN A 18 -4.69 10.57 -5.32
N ALA A 19 -4.08 11.61 -5.88
CA ALA A 19 -2.94 11.46 -6.78
C ALA A 19 -1.71 10.83 -6.07
N ALA A 20 -1.48 11.17 -4.80
CA ALA A 20 -0.41 10.56 -4.00
C ALA A 20 -0.62 9.05 -3.82
N LEU A 21 -1.85 8.63 -3.48
CA LEU A 21 -2.19 7.22 -3.35
C LEU A 21 -2.03 6.46 -4.68
N GLN A 22 -2.58 7.01 -5.76
CA GLN A 22 -2.50 6.43 -7.11
C GLN A 22 -1.05 6.33 -7.60
N ASP A 23 -0.19 7.27 -7.24
CA ASP A 23 1.23 7.23 -7.56
C ASP A 23 1.94 6.06 -6.87
N VAL A 24 1.72 5.89 -5.56
CA VAL A 24 2.29 4.78 -4.80
C VAL A 24 1.77 3.44 -5.32
N GLU A 25 0.47 3.30 -5.55
CA GLU A 25 -0.15 2.11 -6.14
C GLU A 25 0.44 1.76 -7.51
N ARG A 26 0.59 2.76 -8.40
CA ARG A 26 1.19 2.56 -9.73
C ARG A 26 2.62 2.06 -9.64
N ARG A 27 3.44 2.67 -8.77
CA ARG A 27 4.83 2.24 -8.55
C ARG A 27 4.91 0.84 -7.94
N TRP A 28 3.98 0.51 -7.03
CA TRP A 28 3.92 -0.82 -6.42
C TRP A 28 3.64 -1.87 -7.50
N ASN A 29 2.62 -1.63 -8.33
CA ASN A 29 2.29 -2.49 -9.45
C ASN A 29 3.44 -2.65 -10.43
N ALA A 30 4.12 -1.56 -10.79
CA ALA A 30 5.28 -1.60 -11.69
C ALA A 30 6.40 -2.49 -11.15
N ALA A 31 6.71 -2.41 -9.85
CA ALA A 31 7.68 -3.30 -9.21
C ALA A 31 7.20 -4.75 -9.13
N ALA A 32 5.89 -4.96 -8.95
CA ALA A 32 5.29 -6.28 -8.82
C ALA A 32 5.09 -7.02 -10.16
N LEU A 33 5.17 -6.33 -11.31
CA LEU A 33 5.04 -6.95 -12.65
C LEU A 33 5.99 -8.13 -12.87
N THR A 34 7.17 -8.10 -12.24
CA THR A 34 8.15 -9.20 -12.25
C THR A 34 8.53 -9.65 -10.84
N TRP A 35 7.70 -9.31 -9.85
CA TRP A 35 7.96 -9.53 -8.42
C TRP A 35 9.37 -9.10 -7.99
N ASN A 36 9.76 -7.87 -8.32
CA ASN A 36 11.08 -7.33 -7.99
C ASN A 36 11.12 -6.89 -6.52
N ALA A 37 11.73 -7.72 -5.66
CA ALA A 37 11.77 -7.49 -4.22
C ALA A 37 12.51 -6.20 -3.82
N ASP A 38 13.62 -5.88 -4.46
CA ASP A 38 14.37 -4.63 -4.21
C ASP A 38 13.55 -3.40 -4.59
N ALA A 39 12.92 -3.43 -5.77
CA ALA A 39 12.05 -2.35 -6.21
C ALA A 39 10.84 -2.20 -5.29
N LEU A 40 10.20 -3.30 -4.87
CA LEU A 40 9.09 -3.28 -3.91
C LEU A 40 9.51 -2.67 -2.57
N ALA A 41 10.65 -3.08 -2.01
CA ALA A 41 11.16 -2.57 -0.75
C ALA A 41 11.57 -1.08 -0.85
N ALA A 42 12.03 -0.61 -2.01
CA ALA A 42 12.41 0.79 -2.23
C ALA A 42 11.24 1.78 -2.11
N LEU A 43 9.99 1.32 -2.23
CA LEU A 43 8.80 2.15 -1.99
C LEU A 43 8.60 2.51 -0.51
N TYR A 44 9.24 1.79 0.40
CA TYR A 44 9.04 1.95 1.84
C TYR A 44 10.03 2.97 2.42
N ALA A 45 9.58 3.73 3.43
CA ALA A 45 10.46 4.56 4.22
C ALA A 45 11.51 3.69 4.96
N PRO A 46 12.71 4.21 5.28
CA PRO A 46 13.75 3.44 5.95
C PRO A 46 13.28 2.77 7.24
N GLU A 47 12.44 3.47 8.01
CA GLU A 47 11.88 3.06 9.30
C GLU A 47 10.46 2.46 9.21
N ALA A 48 10.01 2.04 8.02
CA ALA A 48 8.65 1.61 7.82
C ALA A 48 8.25 0.37 8.65
N LEU A 49 6.98 0.29 9.04
CA LEU A 49 6.39 -0.83 9.78
C LEU A 49 5.45 -1.63 8.87
N PHE A 50 5.55 -2.95 8.89
CA PHE A 50 4.90 -3.80 7.90
C PHE A 50 4.25 -5.05 8.52
N PHE A 51 2.94 -5.20 8.29
CA PHE A 51 2.20 -6.46 8.41
C PHE A 51 1.70 -6.86 7.02
N GLY A 52 2.16 -8.02 6.54
CA GLY A 52 1.74 -8.61 5.27
C GLY A 52 1.09 -9.97 5.46
N GLY A 53 1.15 -10.81 4.43
CA GLY A 53 0.53 -12.14 4.42
C GLY A 53 1.32 -13.24 5.15
N ARG A 54 2.51 -12.94 5.69
CA ARG A 54 3.32 -13.89 6.46
C ARG A 54 3.19 -13.62 7.97
N PRO A 55 3.39 -14.64 8.83
CA PRO A 55 3.38 -14.44 10.28
C PRO A 55 4.39 -13.37 10.74
N GLY A 56 4.00 -12.62 11.77
CA GLY A 56 4.84 -11.57 12.36
C GLY A 56 4.80 -10.24 11.60
N HIS A 57 5.70 -9.34 11.98
CA HIS A 57 5.90 -8.06 11.30
C HIS A 57 7.31 -7.92 10.73
N ALA A 58 7.49 -6.98 9.81
CA ALA A 58 8.79 -6.49 9.38
C ALA A 58 8.95 -5.03 9.82
N VAL A 59 10.12 -4.72 10.40
CA VAL A 59 10.47 -3.38 10.88
C VAL A 59 11.68 -2.87 10.12
N GLY A 60 11.49 -1.76 9.43
CA GLY A 60 12.47 -1.13 8.57
C GLY A 60 12.60 -1.77 7.19
N ARG A 61 13.13 -0.99 6.24
CA ARG A 61 13.22 -1.39 4.82
C ARG A 61 13.96 -2.71 4.59
N ALA A 62 15.00 -2.99 5.37
CA ALA A 62 15.77 -4.23 5.23
C ALA A 62 14.94 -5.49 5.57
N ALA A 63 14.13 -5.44 6.64
CA ALA A 63 13.23 -6.55 6.98
C ALA A 63 12.10 -6.71 5.95
N ILE A 64 11.60 -5.59 5.41
CA ILE A 64 10.58 -5.58 4.35
C ILE A 64 11.12 -6.18 3.05
N LEU A 65 12.39 -5.91 2.70
CA LEU A 65 13.07 -6.61 1.61
C LEU A 65 13.09 -8.12 1.85
N GLY A 66 13.46 -8.55 3.06
CA GLY A 66 13.41 -9.97 3.45
C GLY A 66 12.01 -10.58 3.27
N TYR A 67 10.94 -9.84 3.61
CA TYR A 67 9.57 -10.26 3.38
C TYR A 67 9.28 -10.46 1.88
N PHE A 68 9.58 -9.51 1.00
CA PHE A 68 9.31 -9.68 -0.43
C PHE A 68 10.19 -10.76 -1.07
N ALA A 69 11.46 -10.83 -0.68
CA ALA A 69 12.42 -11.84 -1.14
C ALA A 69 12.02 -13.26 -0.73
N SER A 70 11.32 -13.43 0.39
CA SER A 70 10.83 -14.74 0.82
C SER A 70 9.79 -15.38 -0.14
N TYR A 71 9.24 -14.61 -1.08
CA TYR A 71 8.36 -15.12 -2.14
C TYR A 71 9.11 -15.44 -3.44
N ALA A 72 10.43 -15.26 -3.49
CA ALA A 72 11.24 -15.64 -4.65
C ALA A 72 11.04 -17.12 -4.99
N GLY A 73 10.85 -17.41 -6.28
CA GLY A 73 10.53 -18.75 -6.78
C GLY A 73 9.09 -19.22 -6.51
N THR A 74 8.30 -18.49 -5.72
CA THR A 74 6.86 -18.76 -5.52
C THR A 74 6.00 -17.84 -6.39
N LEU A 75 6.29 -16.54 -6.37
CA LEU A 75 5.56 -15.53 -7.13
C LEU A 75 6.34 -15.12 -8.38
N ARG A 76 5.66 -15.11 -9.52
CA ARG A 76 6.16 -14.58 -10.80
C ARG A 76 5.82 -13.11 -10.95
N SER A 77 4.58 -12.75 -10.63
CA SER A 77 4.10 -11.37 -10.67
C SER A 77 2.90 -11.17 -9.77
N ALA A 78 2.58 -9.91 -9.51
CA ALA A 78 1.34 -9.53 -8.88
C ALA A 78 0.82 -8.20 -9.42
N SER A 79 -0.48 -7.99 -9.25
CA SER A 79 -1.13 -6.69 -9.42
C SER A 79 -2.08 -6.44 -8.27
N MET A 80 -2.23 -5.18 -7.89
CA MET A 80 -3.13 -4.71 -6.86
C MET A 80 -3.97 -3.56 -7.39
N SER A 81 -5.27 -3.57 -7.06
CA SER A 81 -6.14 -2.42 -7.18
C SER A 81 -6.65 -2.03 -5.79
N LEU A 82 -6.40 -0.79 -5.36
CA LEU A 82 -6.98 -0.21 -4.17
C LEU A 82 -8.42 0.20 -4.44
N VAL A 83 -9.33 -0.24 -3.58
CA VAL A 83 -10.77 0.02 -3.70
C VAL A 83 -11.34 0.48 -2.36
N ASP A 84 -12.44 1.23 -2.42
CA ASP A 84 -13.16 1.74 -1.24
C ASP A 84 -12.25 2.45 -0.23
N GLN A 85 -11.31 3.24 -0.73
CA GLN A 85 -10.33 3.95 0.08
C GLN A 85 -10.94 5.22 0.69
N THR A 86 -10.79 5.35 2.00
CA THR A 86 -10.98 6.61 2.73
C THR A 86 -9.61 7.22 3.00
N LEU A 87 -9.47 8.52 2.71
CA LEU A 87 -8.23 9.26 2.83
C LEU A 87 -8.34 10.30 3.94
N VAL A 88 -7.31 10.37 4.80
CA VAL A 88 -7.18 11.38 5.86
C VAL A 88 -5.78 11.96 5.84
N GLU A 89 -5.66 13.27 5.66
CA GLU A 89 -4.38 13.95 5.85
C GLU A 89 -4.06 14.08 7.34
N LEU A 90 -2.92 13.55 7.73
CA LEU A 90 -2.42 13.65 9.10
C LEU A 90 -1.46 14.84 9.27
N GLY A 91 -0.97 15.38 8.15
CA GLY A 91 -0.11 16.56 8.06
C GLY A 91 0.23 16.87 6.62
N ALA A 92 0.97 17.96 6.37
CA ALA A 92 1.28 18.43 5.01
C ALA A 92 1.97 17.38 4.13
N ASP A 93 2.75 16.48 4.75
CA ASP A 93 3.56 15.44 4.13
C ASP A 93 3.19 14.03 4.64
N THR A 94 2.03 13.85 5.27
CA THR A 94 1.58 12.56 5.82
C THR A 94 0.12 12.29 5.47
N LEU A 95 -0.14 11.14 4.86
CA LEU A 95 -1.46 10.71 4.42
C LEU A 95 -1.79 9.32 4.97
N LEU A 96 -2.97 9.15 5.54
CA LEU A 96 -3.57 7.86 5.87
C LEU A 96 -4.54 7.47 4.75
N ALA A 97 -4.40 6.24 4.25
CA ALA A 97 -5.34 5.58 3.36
C ALA A 97 -5.81 4.27 4.00
N GLN A 98 -7.11 4.08 4.09
CA GLN A 98 -7.71 2.87 4.66
C GLN A 98 -8.88 2.41 3.80
N GLY A 99 -8.96 1.12 3.50
CA GLY A 99 -10.06 0.55 2.72
C GLY A 99 -9.80 -0.91 2.39
N HIS A 100 -9.97 -1.28 1.13
CA HIS A 100 -9.70 -2.63 0.64
C HIS A 100 -8.75 -2.63 -0.56
N ALA A 101 -8.21 -3.80 -0.88
CA ALA A 101 -7.44 -4.04 -2.09
C ALA A 101 -7.79 -5.39 -2.69
N ASN A 102 -7.88 -5.41 -4.01
CA ASN A 102 -8.00 -6.63 -4.80
C ASN A 102 -6.62 -6.97 -5.39
N PHE A 103 -6.08 -8.12 -4.98
CA PHE A 103 -4.85 -8.67 -5.52
C PHE A 103 -5.14 -9.74 -6.56
N ARG A 104 -4.28 -9.78 -7.58
CA ARG A 104 -4.08 -10.94 -8.45
C ARG A 104 -2.61 -11.33 -8.39
N PHE A 105 -2.33 -12.62 -8.32
CA PHE A 105 -0.99 -13.18 -8.30
C PHE A 105 -0.86 -14.19 -9.42
N VAL A 106 0.29 -14.19 -10.08
CA VAL A 106 0.70 -15.28 -10.97
C VAL A 106 1.83 -16.01 -10.26
N LEU A 107 1.65 -17.30 -10.02
CA LEU A 107 2.64 -18.15 -9.39
C LEU A 107 3.74 -18.53 -10.38
N ALA A 108 4.88 -19.02 -9.86
CA ALA A 108 5.99 -19.47 -10.69
C ALA A 108 5.60 -20.60 -11.65
N ASP A 109 4.66 -21.47 -11.24
CA ASP A 109 4.09 -22.56 -12.05
C ASP A 109 3.01 -22.11 -13.05
N GLY A 110 2.68 -20.82 -13.09
CA GLY A 110 1.70 -20.24 -14.02
C GLY A 110 0.26 -20.25 -13.51
N ARG A 111 -0.04 -20.82 -12.33
CA ARG A 111 -1.37 -20.70 -11.74
C ARG A 111 -1.65 -19.25 -11.34
N GLU A 112 -2.91 -18.85 -11.49
CA GLU A 112 -3.39 -17.54 -11.07
C GLU A 112 -4.21 -17.66 -9.78
N THR A 113 -4.01 -16.74 -8.86
CA THR A 113 -4.81 -16.63 -7.62
C THR A 113 -5.23 -15.19 -7.40
N ALA A 114 -6.30 -14.99 -6.62
CA ALA A 114 -6.81 -13.67 -6.27
C ALA A 114 -7.16 -13.60 -4.78
N SER A 115 -7.10 -12.40 -4.22
CA SER A 115 -7.47 -12.15 -2.82
C SER A 115 -8.02 -10.73 -2.66
N ALA A 116 -9.01 -10.58 -1.79
CA ALA A 116 -9.48 -9.28 -1.32
C ALA A 116 -9.00 -9.10 0.13
N LEU A 117 -8.32 -7.98 0.40
CA LEU A 117 -7.72 -7.69 1.70
C LEU A 117 -8.23 -6.34 2.21
N ARG A 118 -8.34 -6.22 3.54
CA ARG A 118 -8.45 -4.92 4.22
C ARG A 118 -7.08 -4.27 4.22
N THR A 119 -7.03 -2.96 4.04
CA THR A 119 -5.79 -2.21 3.88
C THR A 119 -5.71 -1.02 4.81
N THR A 120 -4.49 -0.80 5.33
CA THR A 120 -4.07 0.47 5.91
C THR A 120 -2.69 0.81 5.37
N TRP A 121 -2.58 1.99 4.77
CA TRP A 121 -1.33 2.62 4.40
C TRP A 121 -1.22 3.98 5.07
N VAL A 122 -0.11 4.19 5.78
CA VAL A 122 0.36 5.54 6.08
C VAL A 122 1.47 5.86 5.09
N LEU A 123 1.29 6.91 4.33
CA LEU A 123 2.25 7.43 3.37
C LEU A 123 2.93 8.66 3.96
N VAL A 124 4.24 8.78 3.74
CA VAL A 124 5.04 9.93 4.14
C VAL A 124 5.79 10.47 2.92
N ARG A 125 5.80 11.79 2.74
CA ARG A 125 6.57 12.43 1.68
C ARG A 125 7.96 12.78 2.18
N ARG A 126 8.98 12.25 1.52
CA ARG A 126 10.40 12.49 1.82
C ARG A 126 11.13 12.91 0.57
N LEU A 127 11.82 14.04 0.61
CA LEU A 127 12.55 14.60 -0.53
C LEU A 127 11.65 14.68 -1.79
N GLY A 128 10.39 15.07 -1.61
CA GLY A 128 9.41 15.21 -2.68
C GLY A 128 8.71 13.91 -3.12
N VAL A 129 9.15 12.74 -2.65
CA VAL A 129 8.61 11.43 -3.05
C VAL A 129 7.76 10.81 -1.93
N TRP A 130 6.56 10.33 -2.27
CA TRP A 130 5.74 9.58 -1.34
C TRP A 130 6.27 8.16 -1.14
N GLN A 131 6.43 7.77 0.12
CA GLN A 131 6.90 6.45 0.54
C GLN A 131 5.90 5.84 1.52
N ILE A 132 5.87 4.51 1.59
CA ILE A 132 5.03 3.78 2.55
C ILE A 132 5.75 3.77 3.91
N LEU A 133 5.16 4.41 4.91
CA LEU A 133 5.63 4.41 6.29
C LEU A 133 5.03 3.27 7.11
N GLN A 134 3.74 2.97 6.91
CA GLN A 134 3.06 1.89 7.59
C GLN A 134 2.24 1.10 6.58
N HIS A 135 2.38 -0.22 6.60
CA HIS A 135 1.60 -1.16 5.79
C HIS A 135 0.96 -2.20 6.70
N HIS A 136 -0.37 -2.30 6.67
CA HIS A 136 -1.09 -3.41 7.29
C HIS A 136 -2.16 -3.90 6.35
N PHE A 137 -1.90 -5.02 5.69
CA PHE A 137 -2.86 -5.68 4.82
C PHE A 137 -3.22 -7.04 5.40
N SER A 138 -4.51 -7.32 5.49
CA SER A 138 -4.98 -8.55 6.14
C SER A 138 -6.28 -9.06 5.53
N PRO A 139 -6.56 -10.36 5.62
CA PRO A 139 -7.88 -10.89 5.32
C PRO A 139 -8.96 -10.22 6.16
N THR A 140 -10.20 -10.26 5.67
CA THR A 140 -11.38 -9.99 6.50
C THR A 140 -11.58 -11.19 7.44
N PRO A 141 -11.67 -10.98 8.76
CA PRO A 141 -11.97 -12.07 9.68
C PRO A 141 -13.38 -12.61 9.40
N GLU A 142 -13.55 -13.93 9.49
CA GLU A 142 -14.86 -14.58 9.32
C GLU A 142 -15.85 -14.16 10.41
N ALA A 143 -15.38 -14.09 11.66
CA ALA A 143 -16.13 -13.59 12.80
C ALA A 143 -15.19 -12.86 13.77
N PRO A 144 -15.73 -11.94 14.60
CA PRO A 144 -14.99 -11.38 15.73
C PRO A 144 -14.49 -12.49 16.67
N PRO A 145 -13.27 -12.40 17.22
CA PRO A 145 -12.72 -13.39 18.15
C PRO A 145 -13.27 -13.18 19.57
N ILE A 146 -14.58 -13.02 19.70
CA ILE A 146 -15.30 -12.97 20.98
C ILE A 146 -16.11 -14.27 21.07
N GLN A 147 -15.69 -15.14 21.98
CA GLN A 147 -16.47 -16.31 22.39
C GLN A 147 -17.57 -15.88 23.36
#